data_AF-A0A354B2Y8-F1
#
_entry.id   AF-A0A354B2Y8-F1
#
_cell.length_a   1.000
_cell.length_b   1.000
_cell.length_c   1.000
_cell.angle_alpha   90.00
_cell.angle_beta   90.00
_cell.angle_gamma   90.00
#
_symmetry.space_group_name_H-M   'P 1'
#
loop_
_entity.id
_entity.type
_entity.pdbx_description
1 polymer ?
#
loop_
_entity_poly.entity_id
_entity_poly.type
_entity_poly.pdbx_seq_one_letter_code
_entity_poly.pdbx_strand_id
1 'polypeptide(L)'
;MESGMTYPPALIATGPLKGVTSEAPDEGLRRQVLEALDRVLQRAGLRSDRLPLSDKILDVPMLEARLVNNARQAPVVHVIGRPGWFDAARWEAFNTRRERLAAKARAKLVFWLDGEAIALASRSAPDLWAWRSGVYAFLPAAAPGDQPAPGGERPLPTPSPSADGGVDTRSMAERSRRVAEIRAWLEGNPQAPDELRITLVDELGRLLFSLGDLDEALAHWREVQLPLHRRLGNARSQAITMGQIADILQARGQLDEALRIYQEEQLPVYERLGDLCSKAITMGRIADILQSRGQRDEALRIYQEEELPVYERLGDVHAKAVTMGRIADILQARGLEDQGPPPA
;
A
#
# COMPACT_ATOMS: atom_id res chain seq x y z
N MET A 1 26.79 2.26 -35.17
CA MET A 1 25.36 2.62 -35.01
C MET A 1 24.76 1.62 -34.04
N GLU A 2 24.98 1.85 -32.75
CA GLU A 2 24.45 1.01 -31.67
C GLU A 2 23.13 1.64 -31.21
N SER A 3 22.03 0.93 -31.44
CA SER A 3 20.71 1.32 -30.98
C SER A 3 20.53 0.80 -29.56
N GLY A 4 20.49 1.72 -28.60
CA GLY A 4 20.39 1.43 -27.17
C GLY A 4 19.07 0.75 -26.83
N MET A 5 19.15 -0.54 -26.49
CA MET A 5 18.07 -1.26 -25.82
C MET A 5 18.06 -0.87 -24.34
N THR A 6 17.07 -0.08 -23.92
CA THR A 6 16.76 0.13 -22.51
C THR A 6 15.87 -1.03 -22.02
N TYR A 7 16.40 -1.80 -21.08
CA TYR A 7 15.76 -3.00 -20.50
C TYR A 7 14.45 -2.66 -19.78
N PRO A 8 13.39 -3.48 -19.89
CA PRO A 8 12.24 -3.43 -18.99
C PRO A 8 12.64 -3.97 -17.60
N PRO A 9 12.15 -3.37 -16.50
CA PRO A 9 12.51 -3.79 -15.15
C PRO A 9 12.00 -5.20 -14.84
N ALA A 10 12.86 -5.96 -14.14
CA ALA A 10 12.69 -7.36 -13.82
C ALA A 10 11.43 -7.63 -12.97
N LEU A 11 10.44 -8.28 -13.60
CA LEU A 11 9.25 -8.86 -13.00
C LEU A 11 9.59 -10.22 -12.33
N ILE A 12 10.55 -10.25 -11.41
CA ILE A 12 10.86 -11.49 -10.68
C ILE A 12 11.02 -11.20 -9.19
N ALA A 13 9.90 -11.32 -8.48
CA ALA A 13 9.89 -11.52 -7.03
C ALA A 13 8.70 -12.44 -6.67
N THR A 14 9.04 -13.61 -6.14
CA THR A 14 8.14 -14.61 -5.56
C THR A 14 7.56 -14.08 -4.26
N GLY A 15 6.25 -13.86 -4.25
CA GLY A 15 5.47 -13.32 -3.13
C GLY A 15 3.99 -13.31 -3.48
N PRO A 16 3.10 -12.87 -2.56
CA PRO A 16 1.65 -12.96 -2.73
C PRO A 16 1.14 -12.30 -4.02
N LEU A 17 -0.13 -12.55 -4.33
CA LEU A 17 -0.81 -12.09 -5.54
C LEU A 17 -0.72 -10.56 -5.64
N LYS A 18 0.17 -10.07 -6.52
CA LYS A 18 0.37 -8.64 -6.78
C LYS A 18 -0.41 -8.24 -8.02
N GLY A 19 -1.28 -7.25 -7.85
CA GLY A 19 -2.07 -6.65 -8.92
C GLY A 19 -1.33 -5.46 -9.55
N VAL A 20 -1.45 -5.24 -10.85
CA VAL A 20 -1.20 -3.94 -11.47
C VAL A 20 -2.55 -3.41 -11.92
N THR A 21 -2.87 -2.15 -11.61
CA THR A 21 -4.07 -1.52 -12.15
C THR A 21 -3.67 -0.61 -13.30
N SER A 22 -4.46 -0.59 -14.35
CA SER A 22 -4.23 0.26 -15.51
C SER A 22 -5.51 0.90 -15.99
N GLU A 23 -5.42 2.19 -16.27
CA GLU A 23 -6.43 2.94 -16.98
C GLU A 23 -6.06 3.03 -18.46
N ALA A 24 -6.99 2.61 -19.32
CA ALA A 24 -6.88 2.76 -20.76
C ALA A 24 -8.29 3.09 -21.31
N PRO A 25 -8.64 4.38 -21.40
CA PRO A 25 -10.00 4.83 -21.72
C PRO A 25 -10.38 4.56 -23.19
N ASP A 26 -9.39 4.35 -24.06
CA ASP A 26 -9.60 3.98 -25.46
C ASP A 26 -9.33 2.48 -25.69
N GLU A 27 -10.30 1.81 -26.35
CA GLU A 27 -10.24 0.37 -26.63
C GLU A 27 -9.10 0.02 -27.61
N GLY A 28 -8.82 0.91 -28.56
CA GLY A 28 -7.74 0.77 -29.52
C GLY A 28 -6.38 0.85 -28.83
N LEU A 29 -6.19 1.86 -27.98
CA LEU A 29 -5.01 2.05 -27.17
C LEU A 29 -4.80 0.88 -26.21
N ARG A 30 -5.83 0.44 -25.50
CA ARG A 30 -5.78 -0.74 -24.63
C ARG A 30 -5.27 -1.97 -25.38
N ARG A 31 -5.78 -2.21 -26.59
CA ARG A 31 -5.33 -3.33 -27.44
C ARG A 31 -3.86 -3.19 -27.83
N GLN A 32 -3.44 -2.01 -28.25
CA GLN A 32 -2.04 -1.75 -28.62
C GLN A 32 -1.08 -1.98 -27.44
N VAL A 33 -1.45 -1.49 -26.25
CA VAL A 33 -0.64 -1.67 -25.03
C VAL A 33 -0.61 -3.15 -24.64
N LEU A 34 -1.75 -3.86 -24.68
CA LEU A 34 -1.79 -5.30 -24.42
C LEU A 34 -0.88 -6.09 -25.37
N GLU A 35 -0.93 -5.79 -26.67
CA GLU A 35 -0.04 -6.43 -27.66
C GLU A 35 1.44 -6.11 -27.42
N ALA A 36 1.76 -4.89 -26.99
CA ALA A 36 3.12 -4.51 -26.63
C ALA A 36 3.61 -5.27 -25.38
N LEU A 37 2.76 -5.38 -24.35
CA LEU A 37 3.05 -6.14 -23.14
C LEU A 37 3.21 -7.63 -23.41
N ASP A 38 2.38 -8.22 -24.25
CA ASP A 38 2.48 -9.62 -24.64
C ASP A 38 3.84 -9.91 -25.30
N ARG A 39 4.33 -9.01 -26.18
CA ARG A 39 5.67 -9.13 -26.76
C ARG A 39 6.78 -9.05 -25.71
N VAL A 40 6.64 -8.19 -24.71
CA VAL A 40 7.61 -8.06 -23.61
C VAL A 40 7.62 -9.33 -22.75
N LEU A 41 6.44 -9.81 -22.34
CA LEU A 41 6.29 -11.02 -21.54
C LEU A 41 6.82 -12.26 -22.29
N GLN A 42 6.51 -12.38 -23.59
CA GLN A 42 7.00 -13.48 -24.42
C GLN A 42 8.53 -13.50 -24.50
N ARG A 43 9.18 -12.33 -24.67
CA ARG A 43 10.66 -12.24 -24.63
C ARG A 43 11.25 -12.63 -23.28
N ALA A 44 10.50 -12.39 -22.19
CA ALA A 44 10.87 -12.83 -20.84
C ALA A 44 10.49 -14.29 -20.54
N GLY A 45 9.96 -15.04 -21.52
CA GLY A 45 9.53 -16.44 -21.34
C GLY A 45 8.25 -16.60 -20.51
N LEU A 46 7.49 -15.52 -20.29
CA LEU A 46 6.25 -15.52 -19.53
C LEU A 46 5.04 -15.59 -20.47
N ARG A 47 4.06 -16.40 -20.10
CA ARG A 47 2.75 -16.45 -20.77
C ARG A 47 1.76 -15.54 -20.05
N SER A 48 0.91 -14.87 -20.81
CA SER A 48 -0.23 -14.10 -20.33
C SER A 48 -1.53 -14.78 -20.75
N ASP A 49 -2.58 -14.60 -19.96
CA ASP A 49 -3.94 -14.97 -20.33
C ASP A 49 -4.89 -13.79 -20.08
N ARG A 50 -6.05 -13.77 -20.73
CA ARG A 50 -7.00 -12.65 -20.70
C ARG A 50 -8.33 -13.10 -20.14
N LEU A 51 -8.82 -12.37 -19.15
CA LEU A 51 -10.12 -12.58 -18.51
C LEU A 51 -10.99 -11.33 -18.69
N PRO A 52 -11.79 -11.25 -19.76
CA PRO A 52 -12.74 -10.17 -19.94
C PRO A 52 -13.95 -10.32 -19.01
N LEU A 53 -14.26 -9.27 -18.26
CA LEU A 53 -15.50 -9.19 -17.50
C LEU A 53 -16.67 -9.04 -18.48
N SER A 54 -17.64 -9.95 -18.37
CA SER A 54 -18.80 -10.04 -19.25
C SER A 54 -20.03 -10.45 -18.45
N ASP A 55 -21.19 -10.48 -19.11
CA ASP A 55 -22.45 -10.95 -18.49
C ASP A 55 -22.38 -12.42 -18.03
N LYS A 56 -21.32 -13.16 -18.41
CA LYS A 56 -21.05 -14.53 -17.95
C LYS A 56 -20.31 -14.61 -16.62
N ILE A 57 -19.88 -13.48 -16.06
CA ILE A 57 -19.24 -13.37 -14.74
C ILE A 57 -20.13 -12.43 -13.93
N LEU A 58 -21.08 -12.99 -13.20
CA LEU A 58 -22.16 -12.21 -12.57
C LEU A 58 -21.76 -11.60 -11.22
N ASP A 59 -20.85 -12.27 -10.53
CA ASP A 59 -20.43 -11.94 -9.19
C ASP A 59 -18.93 -12.21 -8.95
N VAL A 60 -18.48 -11.80 -7.78
CA VAL A 60 -17.10 -11.98 -7.31
C VAL A 60 -16.71 -13.45 -7.12
N PRO A 61 -17.52 -14.35 -6.53
CA PRO A 61 -17.23 -15.79 -6.51
C PRO A 61 -16.93 -16.39 -7.89
N MET A 62 -17.72 -16.03 -8.91
CA MET A 62 -17.48 -16.48 -10.29
C MET A 62 -16.19 -15.91 -10.86
N LEU A 63 -15.92 -14.63 -10.61
CA LEU A 63 -14.66 -13.99 -11.01
C LEU A 63 -13.46 -14.70 -10.37
N GLU A 64 -13.51 -14.99 -9.07
CA GLU A 64 -12.48 -15.72 -8.35
C GLU A 64 -12.24 -17.12 -8.96
N ALA A 65 -13.30 -17.89 -9.21
CA ALA A 65 -13.19 -19.22 -9.80
C ALA A 65 -12.53 -19.17 -11.19
N ARG A 66 -12.88 -18.18 -12.01
CA ARG A 66 -12.25 -17.97 -13.32
C ARG A 66 -10.79 -17.58 -13.17
N LEU A 67 -10.47 -16.60 -12.34
CA LEU A 67 -9.10 -16.18 -12.06
C LEU A 67 -8.21 -17.34 -11.63
N VAL A 68 -8.67 -18.21 -10.73
CA VAL A 68 -7.93 -19.40 -10.31
C VAL A 68 -7.66 -20.33 -11.49
N ASN A 69 -8.61 -20.50 -12.41
CA ASN A 69 -8.43 -21.32 -13.59
C ASN A 69 -7.42 -20.70 -14.58
N ASN A 70 -7.53 -19.40 -14.87
CA ASN A 70 -6.59 -18.68 -15.73
C ASN A 70 -5.17 -18.69 -15.13
N ALA A 71 -5.04 -18.50 -13.82
CA ALA A 71 -3.76 -18.51 -13.10
C ALA A 71 -3.04 -19.87 -13.14
N ARG A 72 -3.75 -20.98 -13.41
CA ARG A 72 -3.12 -22.30 -13.66
C ARG A 72 -2.50 -22.40 -15.05
N GLN A 73 -2.97 -21.59 -15.99
CA GLN A 73 -2.58 -21.64 -17.40
C GLN A 73 -1.48 -20.62 -17.72
N ALA A 74 -1.51 -19.46 -17.05
CA ALA A 74 -0.56 -18.38 -17.26
C ALA A 74 -0.10 -17.74 -15.95
N PRO A 75 1.21 -17.42 -15.81
CA PRO A 75 1.74 -16.68 -14.66
C PRO A 75 1.31 -15.22 -14.60
N VAL A 76 0.72 -14.69 -15.68
CA VAL A 76 0.15 -13.33 -15.75
C VAL A 76 -1.28 -13.42 -16.29
N VAL A 77 -2.24 -12.78 -15.63
CA VAL A 77 -3.65 -12.75 -16.04
C VAL A 77 -4.12 -11.31 -16.15
N HIS A 78 -4.53 -10.90 -17.35
CA HIS A 78 -5.10 -9.59 -17.63
C HIS A 78 -6.60 -9.64 -17.39
N VAL A 79 -7.07 -9.01 -16.31
CA VAL A 79 -8.49 -8.81 -16.02
C VAL A 79 -8.96 -7.58 -16.77
N ILE A 80 -9.75 -7.78 -17.82
CA ILE A 80 -10.22 -6.68 -18.66
C ILE A 80 -11.58 -6.24 -18.10
N GLY A 81 -11.57 -5.11 -17.41
CA GLY A 81 -12.75 -4.51 -16.79
C GLY A 81 -13.78 -4.06 -17.81
N ARG A 82 -15.03 -4.00 -17.35
CA ARG A 82 -16.16 -3.40 -18.05
C ARG A 82 -16.73 -2.29 -17.18
N PRO A 83 -17.07 -1.13 -17.76
CA PRO A 83 -17.71 -0.05 -17.02
C PRO A 83 -18.92 -0.52 -16.22
N GLY A 84 -18.98 -0.13 -14.95
CA GLY A 84 -20.06 -0.48 -14.02
C GLY A 84 -20.07 -1.94 -13.55
N TRP A 85 -19.15 -2.81 -13.98
CA TRP A 85 -19.05 -4.17 -13.43
C TRP A 85 -18.53 -4.13 -12.00
N PHE A 86 -17.52 -3.31 -11.73
CA PHE A 86 -16.96 -3.12 -10.40
C PHE A 86 -17.67 -1.96 -9.68
N ASP A 87 -18.70 -2.30 -8.90
CA ASP A 87 -19.31 -1.39 -7.93
C ASP A 87 -18.68 -1.54 -6.53
N ALA A 88 -19.11 -0.71 -5.58
CA ALA A 88 -18.63 -0.75 -4.20
C ALA A 88 -18.81 -2.12 -3.53
N ALA A 89 -19.97 -2.77 -3.73
CA ALA A 89 -20.29 -4.06 -3.10
C ALA A 89 -19.44 -5.20 -3.66
N ARG A 90 -19.17 -5.20 -4.97
CA ARG A 90 -18.28 -6.17 -5.61
C ARG A 90 -16.83 -5.91 -5.24
N TRP A 91 -16.41 -4.65 -5.10
CA TRP A 91 -15.08 -4.34 -4.57
C TRP A 91 -14.91 -4.84 -3.15
N GLU A 92 -15.86 -4.60 -2.26
CA GLU A 92 -15.85 -5.08 -0.88
C GLU A 92 -15.85 -6.62 -0.81
N ALA A 93 -16.71 -7.27 -1.61
CA ALA A 93 -16.76 -8.72 -1.71
C ALA A 93 -15.45 -9.31 -2.25
N PHE A 94 -14.75 -8.61 -3.14
CA PHE A 94 -13.44 -9.03 -3.63
C PHE A 94 -12.33 -8.76 -2.62
N ASN A 95 -12.43 -7.65 -1.88
CA ASN A 95 -11.54 -7.29 -0.78
C ASN A 95 -11.48 -8.37 0.30
N THR A 96 -12.64 -8.89 0.71
CA THR A 96 -12.76 -9.95 1.72
C THR A 96 -12.26 -11.31 1.25
N ARG A 97 -12.16 -11.53 -0.07
CA ARG A 97 -11.73 -12.81 -0.68
C ARG A 97 -10.28 -12.81 -1.14
N ARG A 98 -9.58 -11.68 -1.05
CA ARG A 98 -8.22 -11.48 -1.58
C ARG A 98 -7.23 -12.55 -1.13
N GLU A 99 -7.24 -12.93 0.15
CA GLU A 99 -6.32 -13.92 0.73
C GLU A 99 -6.55 -15.31 0.16
N ARG A 100 -7.83 -15.68 0.04
CA ARG A 100 -8.24 -16.96 -0.55
C ARG A 100 -7.87 -17.03 -2.02
N LEU A 101 -8.02 -15.92 -2.75
CA LEU A 101 -7.58 -15.82 -4.13
C LEU A 101 -6.06 -15.94 -4.22
N ALA A 102 -5.29 -15.25 -3.37
CA ALA A 102 -3.83 -15.36 -3.35
C ALA A 102 -3.32 -16.77 -3.05
N ALA A 103 -3.99 -17.49 -2.16
CA ALA A 103 -3.66 -18.87 -1.86
C ALA A 103 -3.88 -19.82 -3.06
N LYS A 104 -4.88 -19.53 -3.90
CA LYS A 104 -5.32 -20.43 -4.99
C LYS A 104 -4.82 -20.03 -6.37
N ALA A 105 -4.55 -18.76 -6.60
CA ALA A 105 -4.15 -18.19 -7.89
C ALA A 105 -2.70 -17.66 -7.80
N ARG A 106 -1.73 -18.49 -8.18
CA ARG A 106 -0.31 -18.08 -8.23
C ARG A 106 0.03 -17.40 -9.55
N ALA A 107 -0.63 -16.28 -9.83
CA ALA A 107 -0.37 -15.45 -11.00
C ALA A 107 -0.33 -13.97 -10.60
N LYS A 108 0.36 -13.15 -11.41
CA LYS A 108 0.26 -11.70 -11.35
C LYS A 108 -1.04 -11.28 -12.05
N LEU A 109 -1.83 -10.42 -11.41
CA LEU A 109 -3.07 -9.91 -12.02
C LEU A 109 -2.83 -8.51 -12.58
N VAL A 110 -3.34 -8.24 -13.77
CA VAL A 110 -3.32 -6.89 -14.36
C VAL A 110 -4.76 -6.47 -14.61
N PHE A 111 -5.29 -5.55 -13.81
CA PHE A 111 -6.65 -5.03 -13.93
C PHE A 111 -6.68 -3.83 -14.86
N TRP A 112 -7.42 -3.94 -15.96
CA TRP A 112 -7.68 -2.85 -16.89
C TRP A 112 -9.04 -2.25 -16.56
N LEU A 113 -9.06 -1.10 -15.91
CA LEU A 113 -10.24 -0.49 -15.33
C LEU A 113 -10.40 0.94 -15.82
N ASP A 114 -11.62 1.48 -15.75
CA ASP A 114 -11.84 2.92 -15.90
C ASP A 114 -11.53 3.66 -14.59
N GLY A 115 -11.30 4.98 -14.68
CA GLY A 115 -10.98 5.81 -13.52
C GLY A 115 -12.01 5.74 -12.38
N GLU A 116 -13.30 5.52 -12.69
CA GLU A 116 -14.35 5.38 -11.68
C GLU A 116 -14.17 4.09 -10.87
N ALA A 117 -13.99 2.95 -11.54
CA ALA A 117 -13.75 1.66 -10.90
C ALA A 117 -12.44 1.67 -10.10
N ILE A 118 -11.40 2.36 -10.58
CA ILE A 118 -10.13 2.55 -9.86
C ILE A 118 -10.35 3.37 -8.59
N ALA A 119 -11.08 4.48 -8.68
CA ALA A 119 -11.40 5.34 -7.53
C ALA A 119 -12.32 4.63 -6.53
N LEU A 120 -13.24 3.79 -6.99
CA LEU A 120 -14.06 2.94 -6.13
C LEU A 120 -13.22 1.86 -5.44
N ALA A 121 -12.28 1.23 -6.14
CA ALA A 121 -11.39 0.23 -5.55
C ALA A 121 -10.59 0.80 -4.37
N SER A 122 -10.05 2.02 -4.50
CA SER A 122 -9.24 2.65 -3.46
C SER A 122 -10.03 2.95 -2.18
N ARG A 123 -11.35 3.17 -2.29
CA ARG A 123 -12.25 3.46 -1.16
C ARG A 123 -12.94 2.22 -0.59
N SER A 124 -13.44 1.35 -1.47
CA SER A 124 -14.30 0.22 -1.11
C SER A 124 -13.56 -1.11 -0.96
N ALA A 125 -12.31 -1.19 -1.41
CA ALA A 125 -11.45 -2.36 -1.25
C ALA A 125 -10.05 -2.00 -0.75
N PRO A 126 -9.93 -1.32 0.42
CA PRO A 126 -8.67 -0.71 0.87
C PRO A 126 -7.52 -1.72 1.08
N ASP A 127 -7.81 -2.95 1.48
CA ASP A 127 -6.78 -3.98 1.71
C ASP A 127 -6.28 -4.59 0.41
N LEU A 128 -7.19 -4.94 -0.49
CA LEU A 128 -6.88 -5.40 -1.83
C LEU A 128 -6.16 -4.30 -2.62
N TRP A 129 -6.60 -3.05 -2.47
CA TRP A 129 -5.95 -1.89 -3.06
C TRP A 129 -4.50 -1.76 -2.60
N ALA A 130 -4.20 -2.07 -1.34
CA ALA A 130 -2.83 -2.10 -0.82
C ALA A 130 -1.95 -3.19 -1.44
N TRP A 131 -2.53 -4.22 -2.08
CA TRP A 131 -1.79 -5.29 -2.78
C TRP A 131 -1.39 -4.95 -4.21
N ARG A 132 -1.87 -3.82 -4.74
CA ARG A 132 -1.44 -3.34 -6.05
C ARG A 132 0.07 -3.06 -6.00
N SER A 133 0.68 -3.08 -7.16
CA SER A 133 2.10 -2.74 -7.38
C SER A 133 2.27 -1.43 -8.15
N GLY A 134 1.17 -0.86 -8.63
CA GLY A 134 1.14 0.38 -9.39
C GLY A 134 -0.22 0.63 -10.03
N VAL A 135 -0.46 1.89 -10.36
CA VAL A 135 -1.56 2.34 -11.21
C VAL A 135 -0.95 3.06 -12.40
N TYR A 136 -1.26 2.62 -13.62
CA TYR A 136 -0.70 3.19 -14.84
C TYR A 136 -1.81 3.71 -15.76
N ALA A 137 -1.76 5.00 -16.06
CA ALA A 137 -2.65 5.60 -17.05
C ALA A 137 -1.96 5.61 -18.43
N PHE A 138 -2.66 5.08 -19.44
CA PHE A 138 -2.25 5.18 -20.83
C PHE A 138 -3.13 6.22 -21.51
N LEU A 139 -2.53 7.38 -21.79
CA LEU A 139 -3.18 8.46 -22.52
C LEU A 139 -2.74 8.42 -23.99
N PRO A 140 -3.64 8.75 -24.92
CA PRO A 140 -3.25 9.00 -26.30
C PRO A 140 -2.15 10.06 -26.33
N ALA A 141 -1.13 9.88 -27.17
CA ALA A 141 -0.15 10.94 -27.40
C ALA A 141 -0.92 12.19 -27.87
N ALA A 142 -0.70 13.33 -27.20
CA ALA A 142 -1.29 14.59 -27.62
C ALA A 142 -0.93 14.85 -29.09
N ALA A 143 -1.90 15.35 -29.86
CA ALA A 143 -1.66 15.75 -31.23
C ALA A 143 -0.48 16.75 -31.27
N PRO A 144 0.40 16.69 -32.29
CA PRO A 144 1.53 17.61 -32.41
C PRO A 144 0.99 19.03 -32.60
N GLY A 145 0.85 19.76 -31.49
CA GLY A 145 0.21 21.08 -31.41
C GLY A 145 0.20 21.64 -29.98
N ASP A 146 0.14 20.77 -28.97
CA ASP A 146 0.24 21.16 -27.55
C ASP A 146 1.66 20.95 -27.01
N GLN A 147 2.64 21.68 -27.54
CA GLN A 147 3.95 21.81 -26.86
C GLN A 147 3.93 23.05 -25.97
N PRO A 148 4.13 22.90 -24.64
CA PRO A 148 4.35 24.06 -23.78
C PRO A 148 5.73 24.69 -24.07
N ALA A 149 5.78 26.02 -23.94
CA ALA A 149 6.92 26.88 -24.20
C ALA A 149 8.21 26.42 -23.48
N PRO A 150 9.41 26.83 -23.98
CA PRO A 150 10.69 26.34 -23.47
C PRO A 150 11.00 26.94 -22.09
N GLY A 151 10.49 26.24 -21.08
CA GLY A 151 10.79 26.34 -19.65
C GLY A 151 10.18 25.15 -18.91
N GLY A 152 9.88 24.08 -19.66
CA GLY A 152 8.91 23.04 -19.33
C GLY A 152 9.36 22.08 -18.24
N GLU A 153 8.35 21.65 -17.48
CA GLU A 153 8.38 20.67 -16.39
C GLU A 153 9.46 19.59 -16.60
N ARG A 154 10.33 19.44 -15.60
CA ARG A 154 11.24 18.28 -15.59
C ARG A 154 10.38 17.01 -15.61
N PRO A 155 10.72 15.98 -16.41
CA PRO A 155 10.00 14.71 -16.36
C PRO A 155 9.89 14.22 -14.91
N LEU A 156 8.69 13.76 -14.52
CA LEU A 156 8.48 13.17 -13.20
C LEU A 156 9.56 12.10 -12.96
N PRO A 157 10.28 12.15 -11.83
CA PRO A 157 11.17 11.07 -11.45
C PRO A 157 10.31 9.80 -11.37
N THR A 158 10.70 8.74 -12.06
CA THR A 158 9.93 7.49 -12.10
C THR A 158 9.59 7.05 -10.68
N PRO A 159 8.31 6.92 -10.28
CA PRO A 159 7.96 6.52 -8.92
C PRO A 159 8.62 5.19 -8.57
N SER A 160 9.22 5.08 -7.39
CA SER A 160 9.89 3.82 -7.01
C SER A 160 8.87 2.68 -6.82
N PRO A 161 9.21 1.44 -7.21
CA PRO A 161 8.37 0.25 -7.00
C PRO A 161 8.12 -0.07 -5.51
N SER A 162 8.83 0.59 -4.61
CA SER A 162 8.73 0.42 -3.16
C SER A 162 7.54 1.17 -2.52
N ALA A 163 6.65 1.77 -3.31
CA ALA A 163 5.50 2.56 -2.81
C ALA A 163 4.53 1.78 -1.90
N ASP A 164 4.53 0.45 -1.97
CA ASP A 164 3.58 -0.43 -1.27
C ASP A 164 4.15 -1.12 -0.01
N GLY A 165 4.97 -0.42 0.77
CA GLY A 165 5.42 -0.91 2.09
C GLY A 165 6.40 -2.10 2.07
N GLY A 166 6.95 -2.45 0.90
CA GLY A 166 8.04 -3.40 0.80
C GLY A 166 9.36 -2.84 1.34
N VAL A 167 10.25 -3.72 1.82
CA VAL A 167 11.60 -3.33 2.22
C VAL A 167 12.30 -2.70 1.01
N ASP A 168 12.68 -1.43 1.14
CA ASP A 168 13.45 -0.74 0.10
C ASP A 168 14.81 -1.44 -0.03
N THR A 169 15.06 -2.13 -1.14
CA THR A 169 16.30 -2.89 -1.36
C THR A 169 17.47 -2.03 -1.84
N ARG A 170 17.26 -0.73 -2.05
CA ARG A 170 18.32 0.20 -2.43
C ARG A 170 19.41 0.25 -1.36
N SER A 171 20.65 0.48 -1.80
CA SER A 171 21.73 0.88 -0.90
C SER A 171 21.46 2.26 -0.28
N MET A 172 22.13 2.57 0.82
CA MET A 172 22.07 3.91 1.44
C MET A 172 22.42 5.01 0.43
N ALA A 173 23.45 4.81 -0.40
CA ALA A 173 23.86 5.78 -1.42
C ALA A 173 22.78 6.02 -2.49
N GLU A 174 22.10 4.96 -2.93
CA GLU A 174 20.98 5.08 -3.89
C GLU A 174 19.78 5.79 -3.27
N ARG A 175 19.48 5.54 -1.98
CA ARG A 175 18.43 6.25 -1.24
C ARG A 175 18.75 7.74 -1.09
N SER A 176 19.97 8.09 -0.67
CA SER A 176 20.41 9.50 -0.56
C SER A 176 20.41 10.21 -1.91
N ARG A 177 20.86 9.55 -2.98
CA ARG A 177 20.77 10.09 -4.34
C ARG A 177 19.31 10.35 -4.74
N ARG A 178 18.42 9.41 -4.45
CA ARG A 178 16.99 9.57 -4.75
C ARG A 178 16.37 10.73 -3.98
N VAL A 179 16.71 10.92 -2.71
CA VAL A 179 16.27 12.08 -1.92
C VAL A 179 16.65 13.38 -2.63
N ALA A 180 17.90 13.50 -3.08
CA ALA A 180 18.36 14.68 -3.81
C ALA A 180 17.62 14.88 -5.14
N GLU A 181 17.38 13.82 -5.90
CA GLU A 181 16.61 13.88 -7.16
C GLU A 181 15.16 14.36 -6.93
N ILE A 182 14.48 13.85 -5.91
CA ILE A 182 13.11 14.25 -5.57
C ILE A 182 13.06 15.71 -5.14
N ARG A 183 13.98 16.15 -4.25
CA ARG A 183 14.05 17.54 -3.80
C ARG A 183 14.26 18.50 -4.97
N ALA A 184 15.26 18.22 -5.80
CA ALA A 184 15.58 19.05 -6.97
C ALA A 184 14.41 19.13 -7.96
N TRP A 185 13.58 18.07 -8.05
CA TRP A 185 12.36 18.11 -8.85
C TRP A 185 11.26 18.95 -8.17
N LEU A 186 10.99 18.74 -6.88
CA LEU A 186 9.95 19.50 -6.17
C LEU A 186 10.25 21.00 -6.13
N GLU A 187 11.51 21.39 -5.94
CA GLU A 187 11.99 22.77 -5.98
C GLU A 187 11.88 23.37 -7.39
N GLY A 188 12.18 22.57 -8.43
CA GLY A 188 12.11 23.00 -9.82
C GLY A 188 10.69 23.07 -10.38
N ASN A 189 9.70 22.48 -9.71
CA ASN A 189 8.31 22.42 -10.18
C ASN A 189 7.33 22.86 -9.07
N PRO A 190 7.41 24.11 -8.57
CA PRO A 190 6.59 24.57 -7.44
C PRO A 190 5.10 24.63 -7.75
N GLN A 191 4.74 24.75 -9.03
CA GLN A 191 3.36 24.80 -9.52
C GLN A 191 2.82 23.44 -9.97
N ALA A 192 3.57 22.35 -9.80
CA ALA A 192 3.08 21.02 -10.17
C ALA A 192 1.80 20.69 -9.40
N PRO A 193 0.81 20.05 -10.07
CA PRO A 193 -0.42 19.57 -9.42
C PRO A 193 -0.13 18.74 -8.17
N ASP A 194 -0.96 18.91 -7.14
CA ASP A 194 -0.83 18.22 -5.86
C ASP A 194 -0.90 16.69 -6.03
N GLU A 195 -1.67 16.19 -6.99
CA GLU A 195 -1.81 14.78 -7.36
C GLU A 195 -0.51 14.16 -7.88
N LEU A 196 0.32 14.96 -8.56
CA LEU A 196 1.62 14.50 -9.03
C LEU A 196 2.65 14.57 -7.91
N ARG A 197 2.65 15.67 -7.15
CA ARG A 197 3.57 15.92 -6.06
C ARG A 197 3.44 14.89 -4.95
N ILE A 198 2.22 14.43 -4.64
CA ILE A 198 2.00 13.57 -3.48
C ILE A 198 2.79 12.26 -3.58
N THR A 199 2.91 11.68 -4.77
CA THR A 199 3.66 10.43 -4.97
C THR A 199 5.14 10.58 -4.59
N LEU A 200 5.74 11.72 -4.92
CA LEU A 200 7.14 12.04 -4.63
C LEU A 200 7.33 12.48 -3.18
N VAL A 201 6.37 13.23 -2.63
CA VAL A 201 6.35 13.63 -1.22
C VAL A 201 6.27 12.39 -0.32
N ASP A 202 5.41 11.43 -0.65
CA ASP A 202 5.28 10.16 0.09
C ASP A 202 6.55 9.30 -0.03
N GLU A 203 7.22 9.29 -1.19
CA GLU A 203 8.50 8.61 -1.36
C GLU A 203 9.61 9.28 -0.54
N LEU A 204 9.68 10.60 -0.56
CA LEU A 204 10.68 11.37 0.18
C LEU A 204 10.58 11.10 1.68
N GLY A 205 9.39 11.15 2.27
CA GLY A 205 9.19 10.88 3.70
C GLY A 205 9.66 9.47 4.10
N ARG A 206 9.34 8.45 3.30
CA ARG A 206 9.79 7.07 3.54
C ARG A 206 11.30 6.91 3.40
N LEU A 207 11.91 7.59 2.43
CA LEU A 207 13.35 7.57 2.22
C LEU A 207 14.10 8.19 3.40
N LEU A 208 13.68 9.37 3.86
CA LEU A 208 14.26 10.04 5.02
C LEU A 208 14.20 9.16 6.27
N PHE A 209 13.04 8.56 6.51
CA PHE A 209 12.89 7.60 7.60
C PHE A 209 13.84 6.41 7.47
N SER A 210 13.93 5.80 6.29
CA SER A 210 14.80 4.64 6.04
C SER A 210 16.30 4.95 6.10
N LEU A 211 16.68 6.22 5.90
CA LEU A 211 18.06 6.69 6.03
C LEU A 211 18.44 6.95 7.50
N GLY A 212 17.45 6.97 8.40
CA GLY A 212 17.65 7.32 9.81
C GLY A 212 17.57 8.82 10.09
N ASP A 213 17.23 9.64 9.10
CA ASP A 213 17.08 11.10 9.21
C ASP A 213 15.72 11.45 9.85
N LEU A 214 15.50 10.95 11.08
CA LEU A 214 14.19 10.96 11.74
C LEU A 214 13.62 12.36 11.99
N ASP A 215 14.47 13.35 12.30
CA ASP A 215 14.02 14.74 12.48
C ASP A 215 13.54 15.35 11.15
N GLU A 216 14.25 15.07 10.06
CA GLU A 216 13.87 15.57 8.73
C GLU A 216 12.63 14.85 8.22
N ALA A 217 12.49 13.55 8.49
CA ALA A 217 11.26 12.79 8.19
C ALA A 217 10.06 13.37 8.96
N LEU A 218 10.21 13.65 10.26
CA LEU A 218 9.16 14.26 11.08
C LEU A 218 8.75 15.64 10.55
N ALA A 219 9.71 16.51 10.24
CA ALA A 219 9.46 17.83 9.68
C ALA A 219 8.73 17.73 8.34
N HIS A 220 9.24 16.90 7.42
CA HIS A 220 8.62 16.65 6.11
C HIS A 220 7.19 16.14 6.23
N TRP A 221 6.92 15.19 7.13
CA TRP A 221 5.58 14.68 7.36
C TRP A 221 4.63 15.74 7.92
N ARG A 222 5.04 16.51 8.92
CA ARG A 222 4.20 17.52 9.57
C ARG A 222 3.93 18.73 8.67
N GLU A 223 4.95 19.21 7.98
CA GLU A 223 4.93 20.51 7.30
C GLU A 223 4.57 20.39 5.82
N VAL A 224 4.85 19.25 5.19
CA VAL A 224 4.66 19.05 3.75
C VAL A 224 3.61 18.00 3.44
N GLN A 225 3.78 16.77 3.95
CA GLN A 225 2.94 15.63 3.55
C GLN A 225 1.52 15.69 4.12
N LEU A 226 1.36 15.97 5.42
CA LEU A 226 0.03 16.07 6.04
C LEU A 226 -0.84 17.19 5.43
N PRO A 227 -0.34 18.42 5.23
CA PRO A 227 -1.11 19.46 4.55
C PRO A 227 -1.51 19.07 3.13
N LEU A 228 -0.64 18.38 2.39
CA LEU A 228 -0.91 17.93 1.03
C LEU A 228 -1.99 16.83 1.00
N HIS A 229 -1.92 15.82 1.86
CA HIS A 229 -2.99 14.83 2.02
C HIS A 229 -4.32 15.46 2.39
N ARG A 230 -4.31 16.49 3.26
CA ARG A 230 -5.54 17.21 3.65
C ARG A 230 -6.17 17.93 2.45
N ARG A 231 -5.38 18.62 1.61
CA ARG A 231 -5.89 19.27 0.39
C ARG A 231 -6.49 18.27 -0.60
N LEU A 232 -5.87 17.09 -0.72
CA LEU A 232 -6.33 16.00 -1.59
C LEU A 232 -7.48 15.17 -0.99
N GLY A 233 -7.89 15.41 0.26
CA GLY A 233 -8.93 14.61 0.93
C GLY A 233 -8.52 13.16 1.23
N ASN A 234 -7.22 12.86 1.24
CA ASN A 234 -6.67 11.51 1.44
C ASN A 234 -6.61 11.13 2.92
N ALA A 235 -7.77 10.99 3.56
CA ALA A 235 -7.89 10.75 5.01
C ALA A 235 -7.13 9.51 5.49
N ARG A 236 -7.15 8.40 4.73
CA ARG A 236 -6.40 7.18 5.06
C ARG A 236 -4.89 7.42 5.07
N SER A 237 -4.35 8.08 4.04
CA SER A 237 -2.91 8.38 3.96
C SER A 237 -2.48 9.39 5.02
N GLN A 238 -3.35 10.34 5.37
CA GLN A 238 -3.15 11.23 6.50
C GLN A 238 -2.99 10.42 7.80
N ALA A 239 -3.91 9.49 8.08
CA ALA A 239 -3.83 8.62 9.26
C ALA A 239 -2.54 7.79 9.25
N ILE A 240 -2.15 7.17 8.13
CA ILE A 240 -0.89 6.41 8.03
C ILE A 240 0.31 7.29 8.38
N THR A 241 0.39 8.49 7.81
CA THR A 241 1.49 9.45 8.07
C THR A 241 1.56 9.83 9.55
N MET A 242 0.41 10.01 10.21
CA MET A 242 0.35 10.27 11.64
C MET A 242 0.79 9.08 12.49
N GLY A 243 0.52 7.86 12.05
CA GLY A 243 1.07 6.65 12.69
C GLY A 243 2.59 6.62 12.64
N GLN A 244 3.18 7.00 11.50
CA GLN A 244 4.65 7.08 11.37
C GLN A 244 5.26 8.13 12.32
N ILE A 245 4.59 9.27 12.48
CA ILE A 245 4.98 10.28 13.49
C ILE A 245 4.88 9.68 14.89
N ALA A 246 3.78 9.03 15.23
CA ALA A 246 3.56 8.43 16.55
C ALA A 246 4.57 7.32 16.86
N ASP A 247 4.96 6.50 15.88
CA ASP A 247 6.02 5.50 16.01
C ASP A 247 7.36 6.11 16.40
N ILE A 248 7.77 7.22 15.76
CA ILE A 248 9.01 7.93 16.13
C ILE A 248 8.89 8.53 17.53
N LEU A 249 7.76 9.16 17.86
CA LEU A 249 7.53 9.74 19.19
C LEU A 249 7.59 8.66 20.27
N GLN A 250 6.97 7.50 20.04
CA GLN A 250 7.03 6.35 20.94
C GLN A 250 8.48 5.87 21.12
N ALA A 251 9.24 5.73 20.04
CA ALA A 251 10.65 5.34 20.11
C ALA A 251 11.53 6.35 20.87
N ARG A 252 11.14 7.63 20.88
CA ARG A 252 11.78 8.70 21.67
C ARG A 252 11.29 8.78 23.12
N GLY A 253 10.36 7.92 23.53
CA GLY A 253 9.75 7.96 24.86
C GLY A 253 8.71 9.06 25.04
N GLN A 254 8.29 9.74 23.97
CA GLN A 254 7.22 10.76 23.97
C GLN A 254 5.85 10.06 23.92
N LEU A 255 5.60 9.21 24.93
CA LEU A 255 4.49 8.27 24.93
C LEU A 255 3.12 8.96 24.95
N ASP A 256 2.98 10.14 25.58
CA ASP A 256 1.69 10.86 25.68
C ASP A 256 1.23 11.38 24.32
N GLU A 257 2.16 11.98 23.59
CA GLU A 257 1.87 12.52 22.26
C GLU A 257 1.61 11.39 21.26
N ALA A 258 2.39 10.30 21.31
CA ALA A 258 2.14 9.12 20.49
C ALA A 258 0.76 8.50 20.76
N LEU A 259 0.41 8.33 22.04
CA LEU A 259 -0.89 7.78 22.45
C LEU A 259 -2.05 8.65 21.98
N ARG A 260 -1.93 9.98 22.13
CA ARG A 260 -2.92 10.94 21.65
C ARG A 260 -3.14 10.82 20.13
N ILE A 261 -2.06 10.75 19.35
CA ILE A 261 -2.16 10.60 17.89
C ILE A 261 -2.89 9.29 17.53
N TYR A 262 -2.52 8.19 18.17
CA TYR A 262 -3.17 6.89 17.92
C TYR A 262 -4.67 6.92 18.26
N GLN A 263 -5.03 7.43 19.43
CA GLN A 263 -6.40 7.42 19.94
C GLN A 263 -7.31 8.45 19.28
N GLU A 264 -6.85 9.70 19.18
CA GLU A 264 -7.71 10.82 18.78
C GLU A 264 -7.70 11.05 17.28
N GLU A 265 -6.64 10.62 16.58
CA GLU A 265 -6.47 10.99 15.19
C GLU A 265 -6.42 9.80 14.21
N GLN A 266 -5.84 8.66 14.58
CA GLN A 266 -5.84 7.47 13.73
C GLN A 266 -7.11 6.62 13.87
N LEU A 267 -7.44 6.18 15.09
CA LEU A 267 -8.56 5.26 15.32
C LEU A 267 -9.88 5.76 14.70
N PRO A 268 -10.30 7.02 14.88
CA PRO A 268 -11.57 7.49 14.31
C PRO A 268 -11.59 7.47 12.77
N VAL A 269 -10.42 7.58 12.13
CA VAL A 269 -10.31 7.48 10.68
C VAL A 269 -10.50 6.03 10.23
N TYR A 270 -9.77 5.09 10.83
CA TYR A 270 -9.89 3.67 10.45
C TYR A 270 -11.27 3.09 10.77
N GLU A 271 -11.90 3.52 11.86
CA GLU A 271 -13.29 3.15 12.18
C GLU A 271 -14.27 3.65 11.14
N ARG A 272 -14.18 4.93 10.74
CA ARG A 272 -15.04 5.50 9.70
C ARG A 272 -14.85 4.83 8.34
N LEU A 273 -13.63 4.35 8.05
CA LEU A 273 -13.30 3.63 6.82
C LEU A 273 -13.65 2.14 6.88
N GLY A 274 -14.00 1.59 8.05
CA GLY A 274 -14.17 0.15 8.23
C GLY A 274 -12.86 -0.65 8.04
N ASP A 275 -11.69 -0.01 8.17
CA ASP A 275 -10.37 -0.63 8.02
C ASP A 275 -10.00 -1.38 9.30
N LEU A 276 -10.58 -2.58 9.46
CA LEU A 276 -10.44 -3.41 10.65
C LEU A 276 -8.97 -3.81 10.91
N CYS A 277 -8.18 -3.98 9.85
CA CYS A 277 -6.77 -4.35 9.96
C CYS A 277 -5.95 -3.20 10.55
N SER A 278 -6.07 -2.00 9.97
CA SER A 278 -5.36 -0.82 10.46
C SER A 278 -5.82 -0.42 11.85
N LYS A 279 -7.11 -0.58 12.15
CA LYS A 279 -7.64 -0.41 13.52
C LYS A 279 -6.94 -1.36 14.51
N ALA A 280 -6.87 -2.66 14.21
CA ALA A 280 -6.21 -3.64 15.08
C ALA A 280 -4.74 -3.29 15.30
N ILE A 281 -4.01 -2.93 14.24
CA ILE A 281 -2.60 -2.50 14.33
C ILE A 281 -2.47 -1.27 15.25
N THR A 282 -3.31 -0.25 15.10
CA THR A 282 -3.29 0.94 15.97
C THR A 282 -3.62 0.58 17.42
N MET A 283 -4.57 -0.33 17.66
CA MET A 283 -4.87 -0.83 19.00
C MET A 283 -3.67 -1.55 19.62
N GLY A 284 -2.94 -2.36 18.87
CA GLY A 284 -1.68 -2.96 19.33
C GLY A 284 -0.63 -1.94 19.73
N ARG A 285 -0.47 -0.86 18.96
CA ARG A 285 0.45 0.25 19.31
C ARG A 285 0.05 0.95 20.59
N ILE A 286 -1.25 1.15 20.79
CA ILE A 286 -1.80 1.68 22.05
C ILE A 286 -1.46 0.73 23.21
N ALA A 287 -1.69 -0.57 23.04
CA ALA A 287 -1.37 -1.57 24.06
C ALA A 287 0.13 -1.65 24.37
N ASP A 288 1.02 -1.54 23.38
CA ASP A 288 2.47 -1.45 23.58
C ASP A 288 2.82 -0.24 24.46
N ILE A 289 2.21 0.93 24.20
CA ILE A 289 2.41 2.14 25.01
C ILE A 289 1.87 1.94 26.43
N LEU A 290 0.66 1.41 26.59
CA LEU A 290 0.07 1.16 27.91
C LEU A 290 0.92 0.18 28.73
N GLN A 291 1.43 -0.88 28.11
CA GLN A 291 2.36 -1.81 28.72
C GLN A 291 3.63 -1.10 29.18
N SER A 292 4.23 -0.24 28.35
CA SER A 292 5.42 0.53 28.73
C SER A 292 5.21 1.50 29.90
N ARG A 293 3.95 1.91 30.14
CA ARG A 293 3.53 2.73 31.29
C ARG A 293 3.17 1.90 32.53
N GLY A 294 3.25 0.57 32.46
CA GLY A 294 2.82 -0.32 33.53
C GLY A 294 1.30 -0.55 33.58
N GLN A 295 0.52 -0.04 32.62
CA GLN A 295 -0.93 -0.25 32.52
C GLN A 295 -1.23 -1.60 31.85
N ARG A 296 -0.72 -2.67 32.47
CA ARG A 296 -0.65 -4.02 31.87
C ARG A 296 -2.02 -4.67 31.68
N ASP A 297 -2.97 -4.46 32.58
CA ASP A 297 -4.30 -5.06 32.47
C ASP A 297 -5.07 -4.52 31.25
N GLU A 298 -4.98 -3.22 30.99
CA GLU A 298 -5.63 -2.63 29.80
C GLU A 298 -4.92 -3.03 28.51
N ALA A 299 -3.58 -3.10 28.51
CA ALA A 299 -2.83 -3.63 27.37
C ALA A 299 -3.22 -5.09 27.07
N LEU A 300 -3.35 -5.92 28.10
CA LEU A 300 -3.76 -7.33 27.99
C LEU A 300 -5.17 -7.44 27.41
N ARG A 301 -6.12 -6.63 27.90
CA ARG A 301 -7.49 -6.57 27.38
C ARG A 301 -7.50 -6.25 25.89
N ILE A 302 -6.76 -5.22 25.47
CA ILE A 302 -6.67 -4.84 24.06
C ILE A 302 -6.10 -5.96 23.20
N TYR A 303 -4.99 -6.59 23.62
CA TYR A 303 -4.41 -7.69 22.86
C TYR A 303 -5.37 -8.88 22.69
N GLN A 304 -6.10 -9.23 23.75
CA GLN A 304 -6.99 -10.38 23.77
C GLN A 304 -8.32 -10.14 23.06
N GLU A 305 -8.93 -8.98 23.27
CA GLU A 305 -10.29 -8.70 22.84
C GLU A 305 -10.37 -7.94 21.50
N GLU A 306 -9.33 -7.17 21.16
CA GLU A 306 -9.37 -6.26 20.00
C GLU A 306 -8.41 -6.69 18.88
N GLU A 307 -7.19 -7.14 19.20
CA GLU A 307 -6.22 -7.58 18.18
C GLU A 307 -6.39 -9.04 17.74
N LEU A 308 -6.31 -9.99 18.69
CA LEU A 308 -6.27 -11.42 18.37
C LEU A 308 -7.46 -11.86 17.49
N PRO A 309 -8.72 -11.47 17.76
CA PRO A 309 -9.85 -11.89 16.93
C PRO A 309 -9.74 -11.39 15.49
N VAL A 310 -9.12 -10.23 15.27
CA VAL A 310 -8.91 -9.68 13.93
C VAL A 310 -7.85 -10.50 13.19
N TYR A 311 -6.69 -10.76 13.79
CA TYR A 311 -5.64 -11.56 13.15
C TYR A 311 -6.08 -13.01 12.90
N GLU A 312 -6.90 -13.60 13.77
CA GLU A 312 -7.52 -14.91 13.56
C GLU A 312 -8.47 -14.93 12.36
N ARG A 313 -9.36 -13.93 12.27
CA ARG A 313 -10.28 -13.79 11.13
C ARG A 313 -9.54 -13.56 9.81
N LEU A 314 -8.42 -12.84 9.85
CA LEU A 314 -7.58 -12.58 8.68
C LEU A 314 -6.68 -13.78 8.32
N GLY A 315 -6.51 -14.74 9.22
CA GLY A 315 -5.56 -15.85 9.05
C GLY A 315 -4.09 -15.42 9.11
N ASP A 316 -3.80 -14.26 9.72
CA ASP A 316 -2.44 -13.76 9.89
C ASP A 316 -1.76 -14.48 11.07
N VAL A 317 -1.15 -15.64 10.74
CA VAL A 317 -0.46 -16.48 11.71
C VAL A 317 0.72 -15.76 12.36
N HIS A 318 1.39 -14.87 11.62
CA HIS A 318 2.55 -14.15 12.13
C HIS A 318 2.14 -13.09 13.16
N ALA A 319 1.21 -12.20 12.79
CA ALA A 319 0.69 -11.18 13.69
C ALA A 319 0.07 -11.81 14.95
N LYS A 320 -0.71 -12.90 14.78
CA LYS A 320 -1.23 -13.68 15.91
C LYS A 320 -0.13 -14.16 16.85
N ALA A 321 0.94 -14.77 16.33
CA ALA A 321 2.03 -15.27 17.15
C ALA A 321 2.74 -14.14 17.93
N VAL A 322 2.93 -12.98 17.29
CA VAL A 322 3.51 -11.78 17.94
C VAL A 322 2.61 -11.29 19.08
N THR A 323 1.30 -11.16 18.85
CA THR A 323 0.34 -10.74 19.89
C THR A 323 0.28 -11.75 21.04
N MET A 324 0.32 -13.05 20.75
CA MET A 324 0.40 -14.09 21.80
C MET A 324 1.70 -14.00 22.62
N GLY A 325 2.82 -13.66 21.98
CA GLY A 325 4.08 -13.39 22.68
C GLY A 325 3.97 -12.22 23.66
N ARG A 326 3.42 -11.08 23.21
CA ARG A 326 3.15 -9.91 24.06
C ARG A 326 2.26 -10.23 25.26
N ILE A 327 1.21 -11.03 25.04
CA ILE A 327 0.33 -11.51 26.12
C ILE A 327 1.11 -12.37 27.12
N ALA A 328 1.94 -13.30 26.64
CA ALA A 328 2.76 -14.15 27.49
C ALA A 328 3.75 -13.33 28.33
N ASP A 329 4.39 -12.32 27.75
CA ASP A 329 5.30 -11.41 28.45
C ASP A 329 4.61 -10.68 29.61
N ILE A 330 3.38 -10.20 29.38
CA ILE A 330 2.57 -9.54 30.42
C ILE A 330 2.23 -10.52 31.55
N LEU A 331 1.76 -11.73 31.22
CA LEU A 331 1.37 -12.73 32.20
C LEU A 331 2.57 -13.26 33.00
N GLN A 332 3.73 -13.41 32.37
CA GLN A 332 4.97 -13.80 33.04
C GLN A 332 5.43 -12.73 34.02
N ALA A 333 5.41 -11.45 33.63
CA ALA A 333 5.77 -10.34 34.51
C ALA A 333 4.88 -10.32 35.77
N ARG A 334 3.57 -10.54 35.61
CA ARG A 334 2.62 -10.65 36.72
C ARG A 334 2.94 -11.84 37.65
N GLY A 335 3.21 -13.01 37.08
CA GLY A 335 3.57 -14.20 37.85
C GLY A 335 4.87 -14.09 38.65
N LEU A 336 5.80 -13.22 38.23
CA LEU A 336 7.02 -12.89 38.98
C LEU A 336 6.75 -11.90 40.12
N GLU A 337 5.86 -10.93 39.91
CA GLU A 337 5.44 -9.97 40.96
C GLU A 337 4.70 -10.68 42.11
N ASP A 338 3.86 -11.67 41.78
CA ASP A 338 3.11 -12.46 42.77
C ASP A 338 4.00 -13.40 43.61
N GLN A 339 5.22 -13.72 43.17
CA GLN A 339 6.12 -14.64 43.88
C GLN A 339 6.98 -13.98 44.97
N GLY A 340 7.10 -12.64 44.99
CA GLY A 340 7.90 -11.90 45.97
C GLY A 340 9.41 -12.25 45.98
N PRO A 341 10.28 -11.43 46.59
CA PRO A 341 11.67 -11.84 46.82
C PRO A 341 11.70 -13.05 47.79
N PRO A 342 12.61 -14.02 47.60
CA PRO A 342 12.75 -15.13 48.54
C PRO A 342 13.05 -14.60 49.95
N PRO A 343 12.52 -15.23 51.01
CA PRO A 343 12.79 -14.80 52.38
C PRO A 343 14.30 -14.77 52.64
N ALA A 344 14.76 -13.66 53.24
CA ALA A 344 16.16 -13.34 53.50
C ALA A 344 16.83 -14.26 54.53
#